data_AF-A0A2E7LDF1-F1
#
_entry.id   AF-A0A2E7LDF1-F1
#
_cell.length_a   1.000
_cell.length_b   1.000
_cell.length_c   1.000
_cell.angle_alpha   90.00
_cell.angle_beta   90.00
_cell.angle_gamma   90.00
#
_symmetry.space_group_name_H-M   'P 1'
#
loop_
_entity.id
_entity.type
_entity.pdbx_description
1 polymer ?
#
loop_
_entity_poly.entity_id
_entity_poly.type
_entity_poly.pdbx_seq_one_letter_code
_entity_poly.pdbx_strand_id
1 'polypeptide(L)'
;MIDFCEAQTPASLASKVSFQLSDGTRYTESVSSVLWHLFVGQVHHRGQVHDMLSATSVAPLQLDAFFLSSDLPLREDELKIRAAR
;
A
#
# COMPACT_ATOMS: atom_id res chain seq x y z
N MET A 1 5.93 -9.99 2.34
CA MET A 1 5.17 -8.81 2.84
C MET A 1 3.78 -9.20 3.28
N ILE A 2 3.01 -9.91 2.44
CA ILE A 2 1.67 -10.41 2.81
C ILE A 2 1.74 -11.24 4.10
N ASP A 3 2.57 -12.29 4.13
CA ASP A 3 2.76 -13.14 5.33
C ASP A 3 3.18 -12.34 6.57
N PHE A 4 3.99 -11.29 6.38
CA PHE A 4 4.40 -10.41 7.48
C PHE A 4 3.20 -9.64 8.03
N CYS A 5 2.40 -9.03 7.16
CA CYS A 5 1.20 -8.29 7.54
C CYS A 5 0.16 -9.19 8.21
N GLU A 6 -0.04 -10.40 7.69
CA GLU A 6 -0.98 -11.39 8.25
C GLU A 6 -0.57 -11.87 9.64
N ALA A 7 0.72 -11.95 9.92
CA ALA A 7 1.24 -12.34 11.22
C ALA A 7 1.20 -11.21 12.28
N GLN A 8 0.72 -10.00 11.93
CA GLN A 8 0.75 -8.88 12.88
C GLN A 8 -0.31 -9.00 13.98
N THR A 9 0.09 -8.58 15.17
CA THR A 9 -0.76 -8.44 16.34
C THR A 9 -0.73 -6.99 16.83
N PRO A 10 -1.69 -6.53 17.65
CA PRO A 10 -1.62 -5.18 18.25
C PRO A 10 -0.29 -4.92 18.98
N ALA A 11 0.24 -5.94 19.66
CA ALA A 11 1.53 -5.85 20.34
C ALA A 11 2.71 -5.72 19.37
N SER A 12 2.74 -6.51 18.28
CA SER A 12 3.82 -6.41 17.29
C SER A 12 3.78 -5.08 16.54
N LEU A 13 2.59 -4.55 16.24
CA LEU A 13 2.42 -3.23 15.61
C LEU A 13 2.90 -2.09 16.52
N ALA A 14 2.73 -2.21 17.83
CA ALA A 14 3.21 -1.24 18.81
C ALA A 14 4.73 -1.36 19.08
N SER A 15 5.34 -2.50 18.74
CA SER A 15 6.78 -2.74 18.93
C SER A 15 7.63 -1.80 18.08
N LYS A 16 8.90 -1.64 18.48
CA LYS A 16 9.84 -0.73 17.83
C LYS A 16 10.77 -1.47 16.86
N VAL A 17 11.04 -0.83 15.73
CA VAL A 17 12.04 -1.25 14.74
C VAL A 17 13.05 -0.12 14.55
N SER A 18 14.33 -0.45 14.54
CA SER A 18 15.41 0.49 14.21
C SER A 18 15.93 0.24 12.81
N PHE A 19 16.23 1.32 12.09
CA PHE A 19 16.90 1.28 10.79
C PHE A 19 17.91 2.42 10.68
N GLN A 20 18.86 2.27 9.78
CA GLN A 20 19.90 3.25 9.52
C GLN A 20 19.77 3.78 8.10
N LEU A 21 19.86 5.09 7.94
CA LEU A 21 19.96 5.73 6.63
C LEU A 21 21.39 5.60 6.08
N SER A 22 21.54 5.84 4.78
CA SER A 22 22.83 5.75 4.09
C SER A 22 23.90 6.69 4.63
N ASP A 23 23.51 7.78 5.29
CA ASP A 23 24.40 8.74 5.95
C ASP A 23 24.83 8.32 7.38
N GLY A 24 24.38 7.16 7.83
CA GLY A 24 24.66 6.62 9.17
C GLY A 24 23.67 7.04 10.25
N THR A 25 22.72 7.94 9.95
CA THR A 25 21.69 8.36 10.90
C THR A 25 20.78 7.18 11.27
N ARG A 26 20.54 6.99 12.57
CA ARG A 26 19.71 5.88 13.08
C ARG A 26 18.35 6.39 13.57
N TYR A 27 17.29 5.75 13.08
CA TYR A 27 15.92 6.00 13.51
C TYR A 27 15.36 4.79 14.25
N THR A 28 14.36 5.02 15.09
CA THR A 28 13.61 3.97 15.78
C THR A 28 12.14 4.34 15.82
N GLU A 29 11.33 3.59 15.10
CA GLU A 29 9.91 3.86 14.88
C GLU A 29 9.05 2.68 15.33
N SER A 30 7.75 2.89 15.54
CA SER A 30 6.85 1.74 15.69
C SER A 30 6.69 1.02 14.36
N VAL A 31 6.48 -0.30 14.41
CA VAL A 31 6.16 -1.11 13.24
C VAL A 31 4.93 -0.54 12.50
N SER A 32 3.92 -0.08 13.25
CA SER A 32 2.73 0.58 12.69
C SER A 32 3.06 1.81 11.83
N SER A 33 3.92 2.71 12.31
CA SER A 33 4.30 3.92 11.58
C SER A 33 5.08 3.61 10.32
N VAL A 34 5.96 2.61 10.37
CA VAL A 34 6.73 2.17 9.19
C VAL A 34 5.81 1.55 8.14
N LEU A 35 4.90 0.66 8.53
CA LEU A 35 3.93 0.06 7.61
C LEU A 35 3.01 1.12 6.99
N TRP A 36 2.53 2.07 7.81
CA TRP A 36 1.75 3.20 7.31
C TRP A 36 2.51 4.01 6.25
N HIS A 37 3.75 4.37 6.54
CA HIS A 37 4.60 5.10 5.58
C HIS A 37 4.77 4.33 4.27
N LEU A 38 5.03 3.02 4.34
CA LEU A 38 5.16 2.18 3.16
C LEU A 38 3.87 2.17 2.32
N PHE A 39 2.70 1.97 2.94
CA PHE A 39 1.44 1.90 2.19
C PHE A 39 1.04 3.23 1.57
N VAL A 40 1.20 4.34 2.30
CA VAL A 40 0.92 5.68 1.78
C VAL A 40 1.89 6.03 0.65
N GLY A 41 3.18 5.70 0.81
CA GLY A 41 4.19 5.92 -0.23
C GLY A 41 3.87 5.18 -1.53
N GLN A 42 3.40 3.93 -1.45
CA GLN A 42 2.97 3.17 -2.63
C GLN A 42 1.82 3.87 -3.36
N VAL A 43 0.78 4.32 -2.64
CA VAL A 43 -0.34 5.04 -3.23
C VAL A 43 0.12 6.37 -3.86
N HIS A 44 1.02 7.09 -3.19
CA HIS A 44 1.59 8.34 -3.70
C HIS A 44 2.34 8.14 -5.02
N HIS A 45 3.26 7.18 -5.09
CA HIS A 45 3.99 6.90 -6.33
C HIS A 45 3.09 6.38 -7.44
N ARG A 46 2.04 5.62 -7.11
CA ARG A 46 1.04 5.20 -8.11
C ARG A 46 0.32 6.42 -8.70
N GLY A 47 -0.03 7.40 -7.86
CA GLY A 47 -0.59 8.68 -8.29
C GLY A 47 0.35 9.45 -9.23
N GLN A 48 1.65 9.50 -8.92
CA GLN A 48 2.65 10.12 -9.79
C GLN A 48 2.72 9.44 -11.17
N VAL A 49 2.76 8.10 -11.20
CA VAL A 49 2.80 7.35 -12.47
C VAL A 49 1.51 7.56 -13.28
N HIS A 50 0.36 7.60 -12.62
CA HIS A 50 -0.92 7.87 -13.27
C HIS A 50 -0.96 9.27 -13.92
N ASP A 51 -0.48 10.30 -13.22
CA ASP A 51 -0.37 11.65 -13.76
C ASP A 51 0.54 11.68 -14.99
N MET A 52 1.71 11.04 -14.90
CA MET A 52 2.63 10.91 -16.03
C MET A 52 2.00 10.20 -17.24
N LEU A 53 1.28 9.09 -17.02
CA LEU A 53 0.61 8.35 -18.10
C LEU A 53 -0.56 9.12 -18.72
N SER A 54 -1.25 9.95 -17.93
CA SER A 54 -2.36 10.79 -18.41
C SER A 54 -1.93 11.81 -19.45
N ALA A 55 -0.64 12.16 -19.50
CA ALA A 55 -0.04 12.99 -20.54
C ALA A 55 0.36 12.23 -21.81
N THR A 56 0.02 10.93 -21.91
CA THR A 56 0.38 10.05 -23.03
C THR A 56 -0.87 9.42 -23.66
N SER A 57 -0.70 8.67 -24.74
CA SER A 57 -1.77 7.85 -25.32
C SER A 57 -2.02 6.53 -24.59
N VAL A 58 -1.21 6.19 -23.59
CA VAL A 58 -1.40 4.99 -22.76
C VAL A 58 -2.41 5.31 -21.67
N ALA A 59 -3.52 4.59 -21.65
CA ALA A 59 -4.52 4.76 -20.61
C ALA A 59 -3.90 4.52 -19.22
N PRO A 60 -4.05 5.45 -18.27
CA PRO A 60 -3.48 5.30 -16.95
C PRO A 60 -4.20 4.19 -16.17
N LEU A 61 -3.45 3.48 -15.33
CA LEU A 61 -4.01 2.41 -14.49
C LEU A 61 -4.95 2.99 -13.42
N GLN A 62 -5.99 2.22 -13.07
CA GLN A 62 -6.96 2.59 -12.03
C GLN A 62 -6.26 2.81 -10.68
N LEU A 63 -6.52 3.96 -10.05
CA LEU A 63 -5.96 4.34 -8.75
C LEU A 63 -6.84 4.03 -7.56
N ASP A 64 -8.12 3.75 -7.76
CA ASP A 64 -9.02 3.57 -6.63
C ASP A 64 -8.74 2.23 -5.97
N ALA A 65 -8.13 2.29 -4.78
CA ALA A 65 -8.26 1.19 -3.87
C ALA A 65 -9.67 1.33 -3.28
N PHE A 66 -10.58 0.53 -3.81
CA PHE A 66 -11.98 0.52 -3.43
C PHE A 66 -12.15 0.13 -1.95
N PHE A 67 -12.14 1.13 -1.08
CA PHE A 67 -12.21 0.99 0.37
C PHE A 67 -13.63 1.19 0.90
N LEU A 68 -14.49 1.87 0.13
CA LEU A 68 -15.85 2.18 0.55
C LEU A 68 -16.79 1.05 0.16
N SER A 69 -17.84 0.84 0.96
CA SER A 69 -18.90 -0.12 0.63
C SER A 69 -19.63 0.25 -0.67
N SER A 70 -19.69 1.55 -1.00
CA SER A 70 -20.23 2.07 -2.26
C SER A 70 -19.48 1.59 -3.50
N ASP A 71 -18.22 1.18 -3.33
CA ASP A 71 -17.35 0.80 -4.44
C ASP A 71 -17.56 -0.66 -4.86
N LEU A 72 -18.28 -1.45 -4.07
CA LEU A 72 -18.46 -2.88 -4.28
C LEU A 72 -18.97 -3.25 -5.69
N PRO A 73 -19.94 -2.52 -6.30
CA PRO A 73 -20.38 -2.82 -7.66
C PRO A 73 -19.28 -2.68 -8.72
N LEU A 74 -18.29 -1.81 -8.48
CA LEU A 74 -17.16 -1.58 -9.40
C LEU A 74 -16.10 -2.68 -9.31
N ARG A 75 -16.18 -3.55 -8.28
CA ARG A 75 -15.22 -4.62 -8.00
C ARG A 75 -15.69 -6.02 -8.32
N GLU A 76 -16.98 -6.19 -8.63
CA GLU A 76 -17.57 -7.53 -8.72
C GLU A 76 -16.79 -8.46 -9.65
N ASP A 77 -16.38 -7.95 -10.81
CA ASP A 77 -15.65 -8.74 -11.80
C ASP A 77 -14.23 -9.09 -11.33
N GLU A 78 -13.54 -8.18 -10.63
CA GLU A 78 -12.23 -8.44 -10.02
C GLU A 78 -12.31 -9.54 -8.94
N LEU A 79 -13.32 -9.47 -8.07
CA LEU A 79 -13.50 -10.41 -6.96
C LEU A 79 -13.90 -11.81 -7.44
N LYS A 80 -14.75 -11.89 -8.48
CA LYS A 80 -15.13 -13.17 -9.13
C LYS A 80 -13.92 -13.90 -9.72
N ILE A 81 -12.96 -13.17 -10.30
CA ILE A 81 -11.72 -13.74 -10.86
C ILE A 81 -10.82 -14.35 -9.77
N ARG A 82 -10.74 -13.70 -8.59
CA ARG A 82 -9.90 -14.19 -7.48
C ARG A 82 -10.48 -15.41 -6.75
N ALA A 83 -11.81 -15.52 -6.64
CA ALA A 83 -12.46 -16.66 -5.99
C ALA A 83 -12.36 -17.98 -6.77
N ALA A 84 -11.97 -17.92 -8.05
CA ALA A 84 -11.77 -19.08 -8.93
C ALA A 84 -10.33 -19.62 -8.94
N ARG A 85 -9.44 -19.07 -8.10
CA ARG A 85 -8.06 -19.53 -7.86
C ARG A 85 -7.92 -20.10 -6.46
#